data_AF-A0A1V8UFB8-F1
#
_entry.id   AF-A0A1V8UFB8-F1
#
_cell.length_a   1.000
_cell.length_b   1.000
_cell.length_c   1.000
_cell.angle_alpha   90.00
_cell.angle_beta   90.00
_cell.angle_gamma   90.00
#
_symmetry.space_group_name_H-M   'P 1'
#
loop_
_entity.id
_entity.type
_entity.pdbx_description
1 polymer ?
#
loop_
_entity_poly.entity_id
_entity_poly.type
_entity_poly.pdbx_seq_one_letter_code
_entity_poly.pdbx_strand_id
1 'polypeptide(L)'
;MSSTSAFAVKSLDHVVLTVKDIQATINFYTQHLGMTHEVFRSKDTERQVHVLKFGSQKINLHLSGHEFEPKAATVQPGSGDLCFITEHPIDEVLGAWKTAGLEVLKQT
;
A
#
# COMPACT_ATOMS: atom_id res chain seq x y z
N MET A 1 32.22 17.28 -5.20
CA MET A 1 32.53 16.62 -3.91
C MET A 1 31.43 15.63 -3.64
N SER A 2 31.73 14.33 -3.68
CA SER A 2 30.74 13.29 -3.37
C SER A 2 30.49 13.34 -1.88
N SER A 3 29.33 13.87 -1.47
CA SER A 3 28.86 13.74 -0.10
C SER A 3 28.45 12.29 0.09
N THR A 4 29.36 11.48 0.64
CA THR A 4 28.98 10.17 1.17
C THR A 4 28.14 10.44 2.42
N SER A 5 26.87 10.03 2.38
CA SER A 5 25.98 10.08 3.53
C SER A 5 26.63 9.42 4.75
N ALA A 6 26.41 9.97 5.94
CA ALA A 6 26.90 9.41 7.20
C ALA A 6 26.26 8.04 7.54
N PHE A 7 25.19 7.67 6.83
CA PHE A 7 24.48 6.41 7.00
C PHE A 7 23.85 5.94 5.68
N ALA A 8 23.48 4.66 5.62
CA ALA A 8 22.72 4.08 4.52
C ALA A 8 21.41 3.48 5.03
N VAL A 9 20.33 3.65 4.28
CA VAL A 9 19.05 2.99 4.54
C VAL A 9 19.11 1.54 4.05
N LYS A 10 18.47 0.62 4.78
CA LYS A 10 18.43 -0.80 4.42
C LYS A 10 17.28 -1.13 3.46
N SER A 11 16.09 -0.63 3.77
CA SER A 11 14.85 -0.93 3.05
C SER A 11 13.76 0.05 3.44
N LEU A 12 12.69 0.10 2.64
CA LEU A 12 11.44 0.74 3.02
C LEU A 12 10.62 -0.21 3.90
N ASP A 13 10.24 0.20 5.10
CA ASP A 13 9.40 -0.61 6.00
C ASP A 13 7.93 -0.58 5.56
N HIS A 14 7.40 0.63 5.38
CA HIS A 14 6.02 0.84 4.95
C HIS A 14 5.81 2.20 4.29
N VAL A 15 4.65 2.34 3.66
CA VAL A 15 4.09 3.62 3.22
C VAL A 15 2.69 3.81 3.80
N VAL A 16 2.17 5.03 3.72
CA VAL A 16 0.78 5.34 4.02
C VAL A 16 0.06 5.68 2.72
N LEU A 17 -1.03 4.98 2.43
CA LEU A 17 -1.97 5.39 1.38
C LEU A 17 -3.16 6.07 2.02
N THR A 18 -3.47 7.28 1.54
CA THR A 18 -4.76 7.90 1.85
C THR A 18 -5.77 7.50 0.79
N VAL A 19 -6.93 7.01 1.22
CA VAL A 19 -7.93 6.42 0.36
C VAL A 19 -9.31 7.01 0.62
N LYS A 20 -10.18 6.94 -0.37
CA LYS A 20 -11.57 7.42 -0.24
C LYS A 20 -12.46 6.43 0.51
N ASP A 21 -12.14 5.14 0.43
CA ASP A 21 -12.87 4.06 1.08
C ASP A 21 -11.88 2.99 1.55
N ILE A 22 -11.85 2.77 2.87
CA ILE A 22 -10.97 1.80 3.51
C ILE A 22 -11.35 0.37 3.12
N GLN A 23 -12.64 0.03 3.13
CA GLN A 23 -13.09 -1.34 2.89
C GLN A 23 -12.91 -1.72 1.42
N ALA A 24 -13.22 -0.82 0.50
CA ALA A 24 -12.98 -1.05 -0.93
C ALA A 24 -11.48 -1.26 -1.21
N THR A 25 -10.61 -0.47 -0.56
CA THR A 25 -9.16 -0.63 -0.66
C THR A 25 -8.71 -1.98 -0.09
N ILE A 26 -9.18 -2.35 1.11
CA ILE A 26 -8.85 -3.63 1.73
C ILE A 26 -9.26 -4.78 0.81
N ASN A 27 -10.48 -4.75 0.28
CA ASN A 27 -10.98 -5.80 -0.60
C ASN A 27 -10.11 -5.92 -1.85
N PHE A 28 -9.75 -4.81 -2.49
CA PHE A 28 -8.93 -4.81 -3.69
C PHE A 28 -7.56 -5.47 -3.44
N TYR A 29 -6.83 -5.01 -2.42
CA TYR A 29 -5.47 -5.50 -2.14
C TYR A 29 -5.44 -6.93 -1.57
N THR A 30 -6.44 -7.32 -0.80
CA THR A 30 -6.53 -8.69 -0.28
C THR A 30 -6.93 -9.68 -1.38
N GLN A 31 -7.87 -9.31 -2.26
CA GLN A 31 -8.38 -10.20 -3.31
C GLN A 31 -7.44 -10.30 -4.53
N HIS A 32 -6.83 -9.19 -4.96
CA HIS A 32 -6.11 -9.15 -6.24
C HIS A 32 -4.59 -9.12 -6.10
N LEU A 33 -4.08 -8.80 -4.90
CA LEU A 33 -2.64 -8.79 -4.60
C LEU A 33 -2.27 -9.75 -3.45
N GLY A 34 -3.24 -10.50 -2.90
CA GLY A 34 -2.99 -11.51 -1.87
C GLY A 34 -2.46 -10.95 -0.54
N MET A 35 -2.65 -9.65 -0.28
CA MET A 35 -2.20 -9.04 0.97
C MET A 35 -3.08 -9.49 2.14
N THR A 36 -2.53 -9.48 3.36
CA THR A 36 -3.31 -9.76 4.59
C THR A 36 -3.72 -8.45 5.26
N HIS A 37 -5.00 -8.32 5.60
CA HIS A 37 -5.50 -7.18 6.38
C HIS A 37 -5.36 -7.41 7.88
N GLU A 38 -4.77 -6.44 8.57
CA GLU A 38 -4.70 -6.38 10.03
C GLU A 38 -5.24 -5.03 10.53
N VAL A 39 -5.72 -5.03 11.78
CA VAL A 39 -6.14 -3.82 12.48
C VAL A 39 -5.37 -3.72 13.77
N PHE A 40 -4.80 -2.55 14.05
CA PHE A 40 -4.26 -2.25 15.37
C PHE A 40 -4.82 -0.92 15.88
N ARG A 41 -4.78 -0.74 17.20
CA ARG A 41 -5.29 0.46 17.86
C ARG A 41 -4.14 1.45 18.02
N SER A 42 -4.30 2.68 17.52
CA SER A 42 -3.35 3.76 17.77
C SER A 42 -3.35 4.08 19.26
N LYS A 43 -2.18 4.06 19.90
CA LYS A 43 -2.02 4.40 21.33
C LYS A 43 -2.42 5.85 21.63
N ASP A 44 -2.31 6.74 20.65
CA ASP A 44 -2.46 8.18 20.86
C ASP A 44 -3.89 8.65 20.63
N THR A 45 -4.66 7.96 19.77
CA THR A 45 -5.98 8.43 19.33
C THR A 45 -7.11 7.44 19.58
N GLU A 46 -6.82 6.24 20.09
CA GLU A 46 -7.78 5.13 20.25
C GLU A 46 -8.47 4.69 18.94
N ARG A 47 -8.13 5.31 17.81
CA ARG A 47 -8.64 4.98 16.48
C ARG A 47 -7.99 3.72 15.94
N GLN A 48 -8.76 2.98 15.16
CA GLN A 48 -8.26 1.81 14.43
C GLN A 48 -7.39 2.26 13.25
N VAL A 49 -6.24 1.62 13.11
CA VAL A 49 -5.35 1.75 11.96
C VAL A 49 -5.45 0.46 11.16
N HIS A 50 -5.83 0.59 9.89
CA HIS A 50 -5.95 -0.52 8.97
C HIS A 50 -4.63 -0.70 8.21
N VAL A 51 -4.19 -1.95 8.09
CA VAL A 51 -2.89 -2.31 7.53
C VAL A 51 -3.05 -3.42 6.52
N LEU A 52 -2.37 -3.31 5.38
CA LEU A 52 -2.20 -4.38 4.40
C LEU A 52 -0.76 -4.88 4.45
N LYS A 53 -0.55 -6.15 4.76
CA LYS A 53 0.78 -6.77 4.88
C LYS A 53 1.09 -7.64 3.68
N PHE A 54 2.35 -7.60 3.25
CA PHE A 54 2.91 -8.43 2.18
C PHE A 54 4.41 -8.61 2.43
N GLY A 55 4.89 -9.86 2.35
CA GLY A 55 6.27 -10.18 2.73
C GLY A 55 6.61 -9.67 4.13
N SER A 56 7.66 -8.85 4.21
CA SER A 56 8.10 -8.18 5.45
C SER A 56 7.66 -6.71 5.56
N GLN A 57 6.86 -6.21 4.60
CA GLN A 57 6.46 -4.82 4.49
C GLN A 57 4.95 -4.66 4.71
N LYS A 58 4.51 -3.40 4.81
CA LYS A 58 3.09 -3.08 4.93
C LYS A 58 2.71 -1.76 4.28
N ILE A 59 1.40 -1.58 4.07
CA ILE A 59 0.77 -0.30 3.72
C ILE A 59 -0.22 0.03 4.84
N ASN A 60 -0.05 1.18 5.48
CA ASN A 60 -1.07 1.72 6.38
C ASN A 60 -2.10 2.52 5.57
N LEU A 61 -3.37 2.38 5.93
CA LEU A 61 -4.46 3.07 5.25
C LEU A 61 -5.00 4.21 6.12
N HIS A 62 -5.05 5.41 5.55
CA HIS A 62 -5.74 6.56 6.10
C HIS A 62 -6.99 6.85 5.27
N LEU A 63 -8.10 7.16 5.94
CA LEU A 63 -9.31 7.65 5.26
C LEU A 63 -9.14 9.14 4.96
N SER A 64 -9.43 9.55 3.73
CA SER A 64 -9.39 10.95 3.31
C SER A 64 -10.26 11.83 4.22
N GLY A 65 -9.71 12.94 4.68
CA GLY A 65 -10.36 13.86 5.63
C GLY A 65 -10.33 13.38 7.10
N HIS A 66 -9.81 12.18 7.36
CA HIS A 66 -9.74 11.57 8.70
C HIS A 66 -8.35 10.98 8.97
N GLU A 67 -7.30 11.59 8.41
CA GLU A 67 -5.95 11.05 8.53
C GLU A 67 -5.43 11.11 9.98
N PHE A 68 -4.35 10.38 10.23
CA PHE A 68 -3.56 10.51 11.45
C PHE A 68 -2.46 11.55 11.23
N GLU A 69 -2.11 12.27 12.29
CA GLU A 69 -0.94 13.16 12.30
C GLU A 69 0.26 12.45 12.95
N PRO A 70 1.49 12.69 12.48
CA PRO A 70 1.85 13.51 11.31
C PRO A 70 1.54 12.80 9.98
N LYS A 71 1.25 13.58 8.93
CA LYS A 71 1.05 13.08 7.56
C LYS A 71 1.79 13.91 6.51
N ALA A 72 1.71 13.47 5.25
CA ALA A 72 2.24 14.23 4.11
C ALA A 72 1.60 15.63 4.04
N ALA A 73 2.37 16.64 3.68
CA ALA A 73 1.89 18.03 3.61
C ALA A 73 0.71 18.22 2.63
N THR A 74 0.70 17.46 1.54
CA THR A 74 -0.40 17.41 0.58
C THR A 74 -0.85 15.97 0.43
N VAL A 75 -1.93 15.62 1.15
CA VAL A 75 -2.53 14.29 1.08
C VAL A 75 -3.50 14.23 -0.10
N GLN A 76 -3.35 13.23 -0.96
CA GLN A 76 -4.20 13.06 -2.14
C GLN A 76 -4.50 11.58 -2.41
N PRO A 77 -5.77 11.15 -2.34
CA PRO A 77 -6.14 9.81 -2.76
C PRO A 77 -5.79 9.56 -4.23
N GLY A 78 -5.17 8.40 -4.50
CA GLY A 78 -4.74 8.01 -5.85
C GLY A 78 -3.39 8.57 -6.29
N SER A 79 -2.63 9.23 -5.41
CA SER A 79 -1.27 9.72 -5.73
C SER A 79 -0.18 8.65 -5.57
N GLY A 80 -0.53 7.44 -5.13
CA GLY A 80 0.43 6.35 -4.96
C GLY A 80 0.75 5.69 -6.30
N ASP A 81 2.03 5.65 -6.65
CA ASP A 81 2.57 4.89 -7.77
C ASP A 81 3.57 3.88 -7.19
N LEU A 82 3.18 2.60 -7.17
CA LEU A 82 3.88 1.54 -6.46
C LEU A 82 4.12 0.36 -7.39
N CYS A 83 5.37 -0.11 -7.43
CA CYS A 83 5.75 -1.33 -8.11
C CYS A 83 6.00 -2.43 -7.06
N PHE A 84 5.29 -3.55 -7.19
CA PHE A 84 5.46 -4.72 -6.33
C PHE A 84 6.17 -5.82 -7.11
N ILE A 85 7.07 -6.53 -6.42
CA ILE A 85 7.73 -7.71 -6.96
C ILE A 85 6.99 -8.95 -6.48
N THR A 86 6.77 -9.90 -7.39
CA THR A 86 6.15 -11.19 -7.10
C THR A 86 7.00 -12.31 -7.68
N GLU A 87 6.99 -13.46 -7.01
CA GLU A 87 7.61 -14.70 -7.52
C GLU A 87 6.69 -15.46 -8.48
N HIS A 88 5.41 -15.07 -8.56
CA HIS A 88 4.45 -15.66 -9.48
C HIS A 88 4.77 -15.26 -10.94
N PRO A 89 4.69 -16.20 -11.90
CA PRO A 89 4.81 -15.87 -13.32
C PRO A 89 3.82 -14.79 -13.74
N ILE A 90 4.27 -13.81 -14.52
CA ILE A 90 3.43 -12.64 -14.86
C ILE A 90 2.17 -13.04 -15.63
N ASP A 91 2.22 -14.09 -16.45
CA ASP A 91 1.07 -14.58 -17.20
C ASP A 91 -0.05 -15.10 -16.31
N GLU A 92 0.28 -15.70 -15.15
CA GLU A 92 -0.71 -16.14 -14.17
C GLU A 92 -1.42 -14.95 -13.51
N VAL A 93 -0.65 -13.91 -13.16
CA VAL A 93 -1.18 -12.67 -12.59
C VAL A 93 -2.13 -11.99 -13.58
N LEU A 94 -1.71 -11.85 -14.84
CA LEU A 94 -2.53 -11.25 -15.90
C LEU A 94 -3.81 -12.06 -16.15
N GLY A 95 -3.72 -13.38 -16.16
CA GLY A 95 -4.87 -14.28 -16.29
C GLY A 95 -5.88 -14.11 -15.15
N ALA A 96 -5.40 -14.03 -13.91
CA ALA A 96 -6.22 -13.81 -12.73
C ALA A 96 -6.92 -12.44 -12.76
N TRP A 97 -6.19 -11.37 -13.08
CA TRP A 97 -6.74 -10.02 -13.19
C TRP A 97 -7.77 -9.90 -14.30
N LYS A 98 -7.51 -10.48 -15.48
CA LYS A 98 -8.48 -10.52 -16.58
C LYS A 98 -9.77 -11.26 -16.19
N THR A 99 -9.64 -12.38 -15.49
CA THR A 99 -10.80 -13.15 -15.00
C THR A 99 -11.59 -12.37 -13.96
N ALA A 100 -10.92 -11.58 -13.13
CA ALA A 100 -11.55 -10.68 -12.16
C ALA A 100 -12.12 -9.39 -12.78
N GLY A 101 -11.97 -9.18 -14.09
CA GLY A 101 -12.46 -7.99 -14.79
C GLY A 101 -11.61 -6.74 -14.57
N LEU A 102 -10.35 -6.90 -14.15
CA LEU A 102 -9.41 -5.79 -14.02
C LEU A 102 -8.77 -5.45 -15.38
N GLU A 103 -8.74 -4.15 -15.70
CA GLU A 103 -8.08 -3.63 -16.88
C GLU A 103 -6.58 -3.51 -16.65
N VAL A 104 -5.79 -4.11 -17.55
CA VAL A 104 -4.33 -3.97 -17.57
C VAL A 104 -3.98 -2.81 -18.49
N LEU A 105 -3.53 -1.70 -17.91
CA LEU A 105 -3.28 -0.45 -18.65
C LEU A 105 -2.07 -0.52 -19.58
N LYS A 106 -1.01 -1.23 -19.17
CA LYS A 106 0.21 -1.41 -19.96
C LYS A 106 0.96 -2.67 -19.53
N GLN A 107 1.48 -3.42 -20.50
CA GLN A 107 2.45 -4.48 -20.31
C GLN A 107 3.77 -4.04 -20.96
N THR A 108 4.87 -4.13 -20.22
CA THR A 108 6.23 -3.83 -20.69
C THR A 108 7.05 -5.09 -20.79
#